data_AF-A0A9P7RIX3-F1
#
_entry.id   AF-A0A9P7RIX3-F1
#
_cell.length_a   1.000
_cell.length_b   1.000
_cell.length_c   1.000
_cell.angle_alpha   90.00
_cell.angle_beta   90.00
_cell.angle_gamma   90.00
#
_symmetry.space_group_name_H-M   'P 1'
#
loop_
_entity.id
_entity.type
_entity.pdbx_description
1 polymer ?
#
loop_
_entity_poly.entity_id
_entity_poly.type
_entity_poly.pdbx_seq_one_letter_code
_entity_poly.pdbx_strand_id
1 'polypeptide(L)'
;MYKNDYCELSRTISDDSVTYDSQAEASQGAPKAKHLRLPNEITLEHHVTRLVGAGLTGIVIPGSISEAVHLEHHDQHFYDVTDKSPTPLVIDNFPVAVSGLHLTLDDILRIARHPNVMGVNLKYDNMKNLARETYDSFPKGFFVAGGNTNSIRQCQVLGANGTIAGLANFATYACVRIRELSDRVIARGNSVVTGLGLVGMKAVVKFWNDYGGAPRKPCYLPPLIEVIKVSEDLSELFRAEEEAEAPVTRR
;
A
#
# COMPACT_ATOMS: atom_id res chain seq x y z
N MET A 1 8.21 12.22 -20.63
CA MET A 1 8.89 11.08 -21.29
C MET A 1 10.08 10.70 -20.41
N TYR A 2 9.85 10.00 -19.30
CA TYR A 2 10.91 9.59 -18.37
C TYR A 2 11.23 8.12 -18.63
N LYS A 3 12.26 7.89 -19.44
CA LYS A 3 12.90 6.58 -19.64
C LYS A 3 14.28 6.66 -18.98
N ASN A 4 14.55 5.77 -18.01
CA ASN A 4 15.86 5.14 -17.68
C ASN A 4 16.34 5.06 -16.22
N ASP A 5 15.58 5.47 -15.19
CA ASP A 5 16.14 5.42 -13.81
C ASP A 5 15.87 4.12 -13.02
N TYR A 6 15.25 3.10 -13.63
CA TYR A 6 14.93 1.83 -12.94
C TYR A 6 16.17 1.06 -12.44
N CYS A 7 17.30 1.15 -13.15
CA CYS A 7 18.51 0.38 -12.82
C CYS A 7 19.30 0.91 -11.62
N GLU A 8 19.16 2.19 -11.24
CA GLU A 8 19.86 2.73 -10.06
C GLU A 8 19.08 2.50 -8.77
N LEU A 9 17.75 2.47 -8.85
CA LEU A 9 16.89 2.17 -7.69
C LEU A 9 17.04 0.70 -7.24
N SER A 10 17.23 -0.24 -8.19
CA SER A 10 17.36 -1.67 -7.90
C SER A 10 18.62 -2.01 -7.09
N ARG A 11 19.75 -1.36 -7.39
CA ARG A 11 21.06 -1.62 -6.77
C ARG A 11 21.11 -1.22 -5.29
N THR A 12 20.50 -0.10 -4.92
CA THR A 12 20.49 0.43 -3.54
C THR A 12 19.64 -0.41 -2.58
N ILE A 13 18.76 -1.27 -3.10
CA ILE A 13 17.81 -2.06 -2.31
C ILE A 13 18.39 -3.45 -1.94
N SER A 14 19.54 -3.87 -2.49
CA SER A 14 19.86 -5.28 -2.77
C SER A 14 20.39 -6.20 -1.64
N ASP A 15 20.74 -5.74 -0.44
CA ASP A 15 21.76 -6.48 0.34
C ASP A 15 21.41 -6.88 1.79
N ASP A 16 20.34 -7.66 2.03
CA ASP A 16 20.15 -8.35 3.32
C ASP A 16 19.25 -9.60 3.21
N SER A 17 19.85 -10.79 3.30
CA SER A 17 19.14 -12.09 3.31
C SER A 17 18.99 -12.65 4.73
N VAL A 18 17.77 -13.01 5.14
CA VAL A 18 17.50 -13.76 6.38
C VAL A 18 16.75 -15.05 6.05
N THR A 19 17.26 -16.18 6.54
CA THR A 19 16.65 -17.52 6.45
C THR A 19 15.94 -17.87 7.75
N TYR A 20 14.77 -18.53 7.67
CA TYR A 20 14.20 -19.25 8.81
C TYR A 20 14.95 -20.58 8.92
N ASP A 21 15.68 -20.80 10.02
CA ASP A 21 16.34 -22.08 10.28
C ASP A 21 15.35 -23.05 10.97
N SER A 22 15.02 -24.12 10.26
CA SER A 22 14.00 -25.09 10.62
C SER A 22 14.57 -26.25 11.47
N GLN A 23 14.03 -26.44 12.67
CA GLN A 23 13.96 -27.75 13.34
C GLN A 23 12.56 -28.07 13.90
N ALA A 24 11.63 -27.10 13.96
CA ALA A 24 10.30 -27.29 14.58
C ALA A 24 9.16 -27.62 13.60
N GLU A 25 9.39 -27.55 12.28
CA GLU A 25 8.30 -27.42 11.29
C GLU A 25 8.00 -28.68 10.46
N ALA A 26 8.67 -29.80 10.74
CA ALA A 26 8.46 -31.03 9.98
C ALA A 26 7.20 -31.84 10.38
N SER A 27 6.43 -31.42 11.39
CA SER A 27 5.35 -32.25 11.96
C SER A 27 3.92 -31.83 11.59
N GLN A 28 3.69 -30.69 10.91
CA GLN A 28 2.33 -30.21 10.64
C GLN A 28 2.20 -29.57 9.25
N GLY A 29 2.17 -30.40 8.20
CA GLY A 29 1.36 -30.18 6.98
C GLY A 29 1.33 -28.82 6.28
N ALA A 30 2.26 -27.89 6.50
CA ALA A 30 2.26 -26.58 5.88
C ALA A 30 2.60 -26.71 4.38
N PRO A 31 1.70 -26.30 3.45
CA PRO A 31 2.00 -26.36 2.04
C PRO A 31 2.97 -25.23 1.67
N LYS A 32 4.06 -25.60 0.98
CA LYS A 32 4.92 -24.74 0.13
C LYS A 32 5.88 -23.72 0.78
N ALA A 33 6.41 -23.93 1.98
CA ALA A 33 7.64 -23.22 2.38
C ALA A 33 8.89 -23.92 1.79
N LYS A 34 9.07 -23.89 0.46
CA LYS A 34 10.34 -24.33 -0.15
C LYS A 34 11.32 -23.16 -0.14
N HIS A 35 12.54 -23.42 0.34
CA HIS A 35 13.63 -22.45 0.50
C HIS A 35 13.76 -21.47 -0.67
N LEU A 36 13.45 -20.19 -0.45
CA LEU A 36 13.66 -19.16 -1.47
C LEU A 36 14.50 -18.00 -0.93
N ARG A 37 15.78 -18.00 -1.33
CA ARG A 37 16.66 -16.83 -1.33
C ARG A 37 16.46 -16.15 -2.69
N LEU A 38 15.74 -15.02 -2.73
CA LEU A 38 15.68 -14.18 -3.92
C LEU A 38 16.34 -12.82 -3.63
N PRO A 39 17.31 -12.37 -4.45
CA PRO A 39 17.77 -10.98 -4.45
C PRO A 39 16.61 -10.00 -4.63
N ASN A 40 16.73 -8.79 -4.07
CA ASN A 40 15.63 -7.81 -4.12
C ASN A 40 15.31 -7.31 -5.54
N GLU A 41 16.24 -7.38 -6.50
CA GLU A 41 15.96 -7.05 -7.91
C GLU A 41 14.94 -8.03 -8.51
N ILE A 42 15.01 -9.32 -8.16
CA ILE A 42 14.03 -10.35 -8.55
C ILE A 42 12.68 -10.11 -7.86
N THR A 43 12.69 -9.62 -6.61
CA THR A 43 11.47 -9.31 -5.86
C THR A 43 10.65 -8.21 -6.53
N LEU A 44 11.30 -7.13 -6.98
CA LEU A 44 10.60 -6.04 -7.67
C LEU A 44 10.03 -6.52 -9.01
N GLU A 45 10.80 -7.27 -9.79
CA GLU A 45 10.35 -7.81 -11.07
C GLU A 45 9.14 -8.74 -10.92
N HIS A 46 9.17 -9.66 -9.95
CA HIS A 46 8.04 -10.53 -9.63
C HIS A 46 6.80 -9.72 -9.21
N HIS A 47 6.98 -8.72 -8.34
CA HIS A 47 5.88 -7.90 -7.88
C HIS A 47 5.25 -7.12 -9.04
N VAL A 48 6.06 -6.45 -9.86
CA VAL A 48 5.60 -5.73 -11.04
C VAL A 48 4.90 -6.66 -12.03
N THR A 49 5.44 -7.86 -12.28
CA THR A 49 4.82 -8.86 -13.16
C THR A 49 3.44 -9.27 -12.67
N ARG A 50 3.28 -9.50 -11.35
CA ARG A 50 1.97 -9.79 -10.74
C ARG A 50 1.00 -8.63 -10.95
N LEU A 51 1.43 -7.40 -10.68
CA LEU A 51 0.59 -6.21 -10.87
C LEU A 51 0.15 -6.07 -12.34
N VAL A 52 1.07 -6.27 -13.30
CA VAL A 52 0.76 -6.26 -14.74
C VAL A 52 -0.26 -7.34 -15.10
N GLY A 53 -0.11 -8.56 -14.57
CA GLY A 53 -1.08 -9.64 -14.73
C GLY A 53 -2.48 -9.28 -14.22
N ALA A 54 -2.56 -8.53 -13.12
CA ALA A 54 -3.81 -8.00 -12.58
C ALA A 54 -4.37 -6.77 -13.33
N GLY A 55 -3.69 -6.30 -14.39
CA GLY A 55 -4.14 -5.18 -15.20
C GLY A 55 -3.57 -3.81 -14.80
N LEU A 56 -2.39 -3.77 -14.17
CA LEU A 56 -1.68 -2.51 -13.89
C LEU A 56 -1.48 -1.69 -15.19
N THR A 57 -1.90 -0.43 -15.15
CA THR A 57 -1.82 0.49 -16.30
C THR A 57 -0.66 1.48 -16.21
N GLY A 58 0.00 1.59 -15.07
CA GLY A 58 1.17 2.46 -14.87
C GLY A 58 1.72 2.41 -13.44
N ILE A 59 2.96 2.88 -13.26
CA ILE A 59 3.62 3.05 -11.96
C ILE A 59 3.84 4.54 -11.73
N VAL A 60 3.51 5.01 -10.53
CA VAL A 60 3.77 6.38 -10.11
C VAL A 60 4.62 6.33 -8.84
N ILE A 61 5.69 7.13 -8.81
CA ILE A 61 6.51 7.34 -7.61
C ILE A 61 6.21 8.76 -7.13
N PRO A 62 5.27 8.95 -6.19
CA PRO A 62 5.00 10.26 -5.64
C PRO A 62 6.07 10.63 -4.62
N GLY A 63 6.49 11.91 -4.61
CA GLY A 63 7.07 12.50 -3.40
C GLY A 63 5.94 12.75 -2.39
N SER A 64 6.13 12.35 -1.13
CA SER A 64 5.19 12.62 -0.05
C SER A 64 5.76 13.64 0.93
N ILE A 65 4.88 14.48 1.48
CA ILE A 65 5.25 15.44 2.54
C ILE A 65 4.89 14.89 3.94
N SER A 66 4.53 13.59 4.02
CA SER A 66 4.04 12.97 5.25
C SER A 66 5.03 13.03 6.41
N GLU A 67 6.34 13.11 6.17
CA GLU A 67 7.35 13.11 7.24
C GLU A 67 7.82 14.52 7.66
N ALA A 68 7.32 15.58 7.02
CA ALA A 68 7.86 16.93 7.21
C ALA A 68 7.24 17.70 8.39
N VAL A 69 6.29 17.16 9.14
CA VAL A 69 5.49 17.97 10.06
C VAL A 69 6.10 18.02 11.46
N HIS A 70 7.19 18.76 11.62
CA HIS A 70 7.79 19.02 12.94
C HIS A 70 7.99 20.50 13.21
N LEU A 71 6.96 21.34 13.08
CA LEU A 71 7.01 22.71 13.58
C LEU A 71 5.62 23.20 14.03
N GLU A 72 5.57 23.99 15.10
CA GLU A 72 4.39 24.68 15.67
C GLU A 72 3.64 25.60 14.69
N HIS A 73 4.13 25.73 13.45
CA HIS A 73 3.56 26.49 12.34
C HIS A 73 3.31 25.55 11.14
N HIS A 74 2.45 24.55 11.33
CA HIS A 74 2.19 23.45 10.37
C HIS A 74 2.20 23.93 8.91
N ASP A 75 1.48 25.02 8.62
CA ASP A 75 1.32 25.55 7.27
C ASP A 75 2.58 26.11 6.63
N GLN A 76 3.35 26.93 7.37
CA GLN A 76 4.50 27.61 6.77
C GLN A 76 5.60 26.61 6.40
N HIS A 77 5.78 25.57 7.22
CA HIS A 77 6.72 24.51 6.88
C HIS A 77 6.29 23.75 5.62
N PHE A 78 4.99 23.43 5.49
CA PHE A 78 4.48 22.82 4.26
C PHE A 78 4.77 23.69 3.04
N TYR A 79 4.49 24.99 3.10
CA TYR A 79 4.77 25.89 1.98
C TYR A 79 6.27 25.99 1.69
N ASP A 80 7.13 26.13 2.69
CA ASP A 80 8.58 26.22 2.50
C ASP A 80 9.17 24.98 1.81
N VAL A 81 8.71 23.79 2.18
CA VAL A 81 9.09 22.52 1.53
C VAL A 81 8.52 22.45 0.12
N THR A 82 7.25 22.81 -0.04
CA THR A 82 6.53 22.71 -1.30
C THR A 82 7.06 23.70 -2.35
N ASP A 83 7.43 24.91 -1.95
CA ASP A 83 8.03 25.95 -2.80
C ASP A 83 9.41 25.53 -3.33
N LYS A 84 10.19 24.84 -2.50
CA LYS A 84 11.56 24.41 -2.84
C LYS A 84 11.59 23.05 -3.54
N SER A 85 10.49 22.31 -3.53
CA SER A 85 10.46 20.96 -4.09
C SER A 85 10.57 21.00 -5.63
N PRO A 86 11.56 20.32 -6.22
CA PRO A 86 11.71 20.24 -7.67
C PRO A 86 10.69 19.32 -8.33
N THR A 87 9.91 18.58 -7.54
CA THR A 87 8.92 17.60 -8.01
C THR A 87 7.54 17.88 -7.43
N PRO A 88 6.46 17.56 -8.17
CA PRO A 88 5.10 17.65 -7.63
C PRO A 88 4.90 16.76 -6.41
N LEU A 89 4.11 17.25 -5.45
CA LEU A 89 3.91 16.59 -4.16
C LEU A 89 2.46 16.14 -3.97
N VAL A 90 2.30 15.05 -3.22
CA VAL A 90 1.01 14.56 -2.73
C VAL A 90 0.98 14.67 -1.21
N ILE A 91 -0.11 15.24 -0.69
CA ILE A 91 -0.37 15.28 0.75
C ILE A 91 -0.66 13.85 1.21
N ASP A 92 0.10 13.33 2.16
CA ASP A 92 -0.16 12.02 2.77
C ASP A 92 -0.48 12.22 4.26
N ASN A 93 -1.78 12.26 4.58
CA ASN A 93 -2.24 12.58 5.94
C ASN A 93 -2.32 11.30 6.77
N PHE A 94 -1.19 10.88 7.37
CA PHE A 94 -1.10 9.63 8.13
C PHE A 94 -0.64 9.86 9.59
N PRO A 95 -1.56 10.23 10.51
CA PRO A 95 -1.21 10.66 11.87
C PRO A 95 -0.38 9.66 12.68
N VAL A 96 -0.58 8.36 12.43
CA VAL A 96 0.17 7.28 13.10
C VAL A 96 1.67 7.37 12.82
N ALA A 97 2.07 7.85 11.63
CA ALA A 97 3.48 8.03 11.29
C ALA A 97 4.08 9.35 11.78
N VAL A 98 3.26 10.32 12.19
CA VAL A 98 3.69 11.68 12.58
C VAL A 98 3.23 12.07 13.98
N SER A 99 3.36 11.15 14.94
CA SER A 99 3.09 11.44 16.35
C SER A 99 1.71 12.04 16.63
N GLY A 100 0.69 11.64 15.85
CA GLY A 100 -0.69 12.09 16.02
C GLY A 100 -1.03 13.40 15.33
N LEU A 101 -0.10 14.01 14.57
CA LEU A 101 -0.41 15.20 13.77
C LEU A 101 -1.41 14.85 12.67
N HIS A 102 -2.49 15.61 12.63
CA HIS A 102 -3.63 15.36 11.75
C HIS A 102 -4.02 16.62 11.02
N LEU A 103 -3.97 16.58 9.69
CA LEU A 103 -4.54 17.64 8.86
C LEU A 103 -6.06 17.47 8.79
N THR A 104 -6.78 18.53 9.11
CA THR A 104 -8.22 18.57 8.86
C THR A 104 -8.49 18.61 7.36
N LEU A 105 -9.74 18.37 6.95
CA LEU A 105 -10.11 18.47 5.53
C LEU A 105 -9.97 19.92 5.01
N ASP A 106 -10.21 20.92 5.87
CA ASP A 106 -10.02 22.33 5.52
C ASP A 106 -8.54 22.67 5.32
N ASP A 107 -7.64 22.12 6.15
CA ASP A 107 -6.20 22.27 5.96
C ASP A 107 -5.76 21.66 4.62
N ILE A 108 -6.24 20.46 4.33
CA ILE A 108 -5.97 19.76 3.07
C ILE A 108 -6.45 20.59 1.88
N LEU A 109 -7.68 21.11 1.91
CA LEU A 109 -8.24 21.92 0.83
C LEU A 109 -7.49 23.25 0.64
N ARG A 110 -7.00 23.85 1.72
CA ARG A 110 -6.18 25.05 1.67
C ARG A 110 -4.82 24.78 1.04
N ILE A 111 -4.12 23.74 1.51
CA ILE A 111 -2.80 23.34 0.98
C ILE A 111 -2.91 22.89 -0.49
N ALA A 112 -4.01 22.21 -0.86
CA ALA A 112 -4.28 21.75 -2.22
C ALA A 112 -4.32 22.88 -3.27
N ARG A 113 -4.48 24.14 -2.87
CA ARG A 113 -4.45 25.29 -3.77
C ARG A 113 -3.03 25.64 -4.26
N HIS A 114 -2.01 25.09 -3.63
CA HIS A 114 -0.63 25.35 -4.00
C HIS A 114 -0.28 24.69 -5.36
N PRO A 115 0.37 25.39 -6.30
CA PRO A 115 0.61 24.90 -7.66
C PRO A 115 1.52 23.66 -7.74
N ASN A 116 2.32 23.39 -6.70
CA ASN A 116 3.18 22.20 -6.64
C ASN A 116 2.56 21.03 -5.84
N VAL A 117 1.36 21.21 -5.29
CA VAL A 117 0.60 20.14 -4.63
C VAL A 117 -0.42 19.59 -5.60
N MET A 118 -0.24 18.36 -6.04
CA MET A 118 -1.05 17.76 -7.11
C MET A 118 -2.05 16.72 -6.62
N GLY A 119 -2.02 16.37 -5.33
CA GLY A 119 -2.97 15.41 -4.82
C GLY A 119 -2.96 15.21 -3.31
N VAL A 120 -3.85 14.31 -2.88
CA VAL A 120 -3.96 13.86 -1.49
C VAL A 120 -4.23 12.35 -1.42
N ASN A 121 -3.59 11.71 -0.45
CA ASN A 121 -3.86 10.36 0.04
C ASN A 121 -4.60 10.45 1.39
N LEU A 122 -5.91 10.26 1.38
CA LEU A 122 -6.78 10.43 2.55
C LEU A 122 -6.81 9.15 3.39
N LYS A 123 -6.43 9.25 4.66
CA LYS A 123 -6.53 8.14 5.62
C LYS A 123 -7.77 8.26 6.50
N TYR A 124 -8.29 7.10 6.92
CA TYR A 124 -9.34 6.88 7.92
C TYR A 124 -10.36 8.01 8.09
N ASP A 125 -10.09 8.97 8.99
CA ASP A 125 -11.07 9.95 9.44
C ASP A 125 -11.39 11.01 8.38
N ASN A 126 -10.42 11.44 7.56
CA ASN A 126 -10.74 12.31 6.43
C ASN A 126 -11.55 11.57 5.38
N MET A 127 -11.29 10.27 5.20
CA MET A 127 -12.04 9.48 4.23
C MET A 127 -13.49 9.29 4.67
N LYS A 128 -13.76 9.01 5.96
CA LYS A 128 -15.13 8.92 6.49
C LYS A 128 -15.92 10.21 6.27
N ASN A 129 -15.24 11.35 6.39
CA ASN A 129 -15.84 12.66 6.26
C ASN A 129 -15.83 13.19 4.82
N LEU A 130 -15.28 12.44 3.86
CA LEU A 130 -15.26 12.84 2.46
C LEU A 130 -16.63 12.59 1.82
N ALA A 131 -17.50 13.60 1.93
CA ALA A 131 -18.74 13.68 1.16
C ALA A 131 -18.46 14.19 -0.27
N ARG A 132 -19.42 13.97 -1.19
CA ARG A 132 -19.31 14.43 -2.58
C ARG A 132 -19.11 15.95 -2.69
N GLU A 133 -19.80 16.72 -1.85
CA GLU A 133 -19.68 18.18 -1.83
C GLU A 133 -18.25 18.64 -1.49
N THR A 134 -17.60 17.95 -0.54
CA THR A 134 -16.22 18.27 -0.18
C THR A 134 -15.23 17.75 -1.22
N TYR A 135 -15.55 16.64 -1.88
CA TYR A 135 -14.78 16.16 -3.03
C TYR A 135 -14.77 17.19 -4.17
N ASP A 136 -15.92 17.79 -4.48
CA ASP A 136 -16.05 18.81 -5.52
C ASP A 136 -15.32 20.13 -5.18
N SER A 137 -14.87 20.30 -3.94
CA SER A 137 -14.08 21.46 -3.50
C SER A 137 -12.59 21.36 -3.84
N PHE A 138 -12.09 20.18 -4.24
CA PHE A 138 -10.70 20.04 -4.70
C PHE A 138 -10.49 20.74 -6.05
N PRO A 139 -9.27 21.25 -6.34
CA PRO A 139 -8.97 21.81 -7.64
C PRO A 139 -9.25 20.82 -8.78
N LYS A 140 -9.70 21.33 -9.93
CA LYS A 140 -9.96 20.48 -11.10
C LYS A 140 -8.67 19.76 -11.52
N GLY A 141 -8.75 18.44 -11.64
CA GLY A 141 -7.59 17.59 -11.99
C GLY A 141 -6.68 17.24 -10.83
N PHE A 142 -7.02 17.65 -9.60
CA PHE A 142 -6.31 17.26 -8.39
C PHE A 142 -6.48 15.75 -8.14
N PHE A 143 -5.39 15.06 -7.83
CA PHE A 143 -5.41 13.64 -7.53
C PHE A 143 -5.95 13.39 -6.12
N VAL A 144 -7.06 12.68 -6.00
CA VAL A 144 -7.64 12.29 -4.72
C VAL A 144 -7.68 10.77 -4.65
N ALA A 145 -7.03 10.20 -3.63
CA ALA A 145 -7.09 8.77 -3.38
C ALA A 145 -7.37 8.49 -1.90
N GLY A 146 -8.07 7.38 -1.66
CA GLY A 146 -8.11 6.78 -0.33
C GLY A 146 -6.80 6.06 -0.03
N GLY A 147 -6.39 6.01 1.24
CA GLY A 147 -5.13 5.37 1.62
C GLY A 147 -5.28 4.10 2.45
N ASN A 148 -6.47 3.50 2.40
CA ASN A 148 -6.78 2.21 3.02
C ASN A 148 -7.62 1.38 2.07
N THR A 149 -7.41 0.07 2.03
CA THR A 149 -8.11 -0.84 1.10
C THR A 149 -9.63 -0.79 1.25
N ASN A 150 -10.14 -0.53 2.46
CA ASN A 150 -11.57 -0.39 2.72
C ASN A 150 -12.19 0.81 1.99
N SER A 151 -11.37 1.76 1.53
CA SER A 151 -11.82 2.95 0.83
C SER A 151 -12.03 2.74 -0.67
N ILE A 152 -11.64 1.60 -1.26
CA ILE A 152 -11.70 1.40 -2.72
C ILE A 152 -13.12 1.65 -3.26
N ARG A 153 -14.14 1.01 -2.66
CA ARG A 153 -15.54 1.21 -3.11
C ARG A 153 -16.01 2.65 -2.89
N GLN A 154 -15.67 3.26 -1.75
CA GLN A 154 -16.05 4.64 -1.47
C GLN A 154 -15.42 5.60 -2.49
N CYS A 155 -14.14 5.41 -2.83
CA CYS A 155 -13.44 6.17 -3.86
C CYS A 155 -14.12 6.01 -5.23
N GLN A 156 -14.54 4.79 -5.60
CA GLN A 156 -15.28 4.54 -6.85
C GLN A 156 -16.62 5.29 -6.89
N VAL A 157 -17.35 5.34 -5.77
CA VAL A 157 -18.63 6.06 -5.67
C VAL A 157 -18.45 7.58 -5.76
N LEU A 158 -17.41 8.12 -5.11
CA LEU A 158 -17.13 9.56 -5.11
C LEU A 158 -16.52 10.07 -6.42
N GLY A 159 -16.04 9.16 -7.29
CA GLY A 159 -15.30 9.53 -8.50
C GLY A 159 -13.84 9.94 -8.23
N ALA A 160 -13.30 9.56 -7.07
CA ALA A 160 -11.90 9.73 -6.73
C ALA A 160 -10.99 8.94 -7.69
N ASN A 161 -9.73 9.33 -7.78
CA ASN A 161 -8.77 8.71 -8.71
C ASN A 161 -8.41 7.27 -8.34
N GLY A 162 -8.65 6.85 -7.09
CA GLY A 162 -8.49 5.46 -6.68
C GLY A 162 -8.14 5.30 -5.21
N THR A 163 -7.35 4.27 -4.90
CA THR A 163 -6.88 3.99 -3.55
C THR A 163 -5.46 3.47 -3.55
N ILE A 164 -4.62 4.01 -2.68
CA ILE A 164 -3.29 3.48 -2.36
C ILE A 164 -3.50 2.42 -1.26
N ALA A 165 -3.63 1.16 -1.69
CA ALA A 165 -4.06 0.04 -0.84
C ALA A 165 -2.89 -0.87 -0.47
N GLY A 166 -2.63 -1.03 0.84
CA GLY A 166 -1.61 -1.96 1.33
C GLY A 166 -1.92 -3.42 1.01
N LEU A 167 -3.20 -3.82 1.04
CA LEU A 167 -3.63 -5.19 0.77
C LEU A 167 -3.32 -5.64 -0.67
N ALA A 168 -3.25 -4.70 -1.61
CA ALA A 168 -2.94 -4.97 -3.01
C ALA A 168 -1.53 -5.52 -3.24
N ASN A 169 -0.63 -5.46 -2.23
CA ASN A 169 0.70 -6.07 -2.31
C ASN A 169 0.66 -7.60 -2.46
N PHE A 170 -0.40 -8.25 -1.96
CA PHE A 170 -0.56 -9.70 -2.04
C PHE A 170 -1.95 -10.16 -2.47
N ALA A 171 -3.01 -9.39 -2.17
CA ALA A 171 -4.36 -9.63 -2.65
C ALA A 171 -4.72 -8.63 -3.77
N THR A 172 -3.90 -8.61 -4.82
CA THR A 172 -3.99 -7.67 -5.93
C THR A 172 -5.28 -7.84 -6.73
N TYR A 173 -5.59 -9.06 -7.17
CA TYR A 173 -6.76 -9.34 -8.00
C TYR A 173 -8.07 -9.09 -7.25
N ALA A 174 -8.12 -9.44 -5.96
CA ALA A 174 -9.24 -9.16 -5.07
C ALA A 174 -9.47 -7.65 -4.92
N CYS A 175 -8.41 -6.83 -4.83
CA CYS A 175 -8.54 -5.38 -4.80
C CYS A 175 -9.04 -4.81 -6.13
N VAL A 176 -8.55 -5.32 -7.26
CA VAL A 176 -8.98 -4.87 -8.60
C VAL A 176 -10.44 -5.28 -8.88
N ARG A 177 -10.81 -6.50 -8.53
CA ARG A 177 -12.15 -7.08 -8.74
C ARG A 177 -13.05 -6.90 -7.52
N ILE A 178 -12.78 -5.93 -6.65
CA ILE A 178 -13.50 -5.74 -5.38
C ILE A 178 -15.03 -5.66 -5.53
N ARG A 179 -15.52 -5.19 -6.68
CA ARG A 179 -16.97 -5.10 -6.97
C ARG A 179 -17.66 -6.47 -7.00
N GLU A 180 -16.91 -7.52 -7.28
CA GLU A 180 -17.36 -8.91 -7.36
C GLU A 180 -17.26 -9.62 -6.00
N LEU A 181 -16.58 -9.02 -5.03
CA LEU A 181 -16.34 -9.59 -3.71
C LEU A 181 -17.25 -8.96 -2.64
N SER A 182 -17.48 -9.71 -1.57
CA SER A 182 -18.13 -9.19 -0.36
C SER A 182 -17.20 -8.22 0.38
N ASP A 183 -17.74 -7.08 0.80
CA ASP A 183 -17.00 -6.09 1.61
C ASP A 183 -16.43 -6.68 2.90
N ARG A 184 -17.06 -7.74 3.44
CA ARG A 184 -16.58 -8.44 4.63
C ARG A 184 -15.18 -9.04 4.43
N VAL A 185 -14.93 -9.63 3.26
CA VAL A 185 -13.67 -10.32 2.96
C VAL A 185 -12.52 -9.33 2.96
N ILE A 186 -12.70 -8.21 2.25
CA ILE A 186 -11.72 -7.12 2.21
C ILE A 186 -11.55 -6.47 3.58
N ALA A 187 -12.65 -6.17 4.28
CA ALA A 187 -12.59 -5.54 5.59
C ALA A 187 -11.83 -6.38 6.62
N ARG A 188 -12.09 -7.70 6.66
CA ARG A 188 -11.38 -8.62 7.55
C ARG A 188 -9.90 -8.70 7.19
N GLY A 189 -9.59 -8.94 5.92
CA GLY A 189 -8.19 -9.01 5.45
C GLY A 189 -7.40 -7.74 5.74
N ASN A 190 -8.00 -6.58 5.48
CA ASN A 190 -7.41 -5.28 5.75
C ASN A 190 -7.22 -5.02 7.25
N SER A 191 -8.14 -5.46 8.12
CA SER A 191 -7.99 -5.35 9.57
C SER A 191 -6.79 -6.15 10.09
N VAL A 192 -6.64 -7.40 9.62
CA VAL A 192 -5.51 -8.28 9.99
C VAL A 192 -4.20 -7.62 9.59
N VAL A 193 -4.10 -7.18 8.34
CA VAL A 193 -2.88 -6.55 7.81
C VAL A 193 -2.52 -5.24 8.51
N THR A 194 -3.53 -4.41 8.83
CA THR A 194 -3.29 -3.15 9.53
C THR A 194 -2.67 -3.40 10.90
N GLY A 195 -3.12 -4.44 11.62
CA GLY A 195 -2.55 -4.81 12.92
C GLY A 195 -1.11 -5.36 12.84
N LEU A 196 -0.72 -5.90 11.68
CA LEU A 196 0.61 -6.48 11.45
C LEU A 196 1.68 -5.46 11.03
N GLY A 197 1.26 -4.29 10.54
CA GLY A 197 2.16 -3.27 10.02
C GLY A 197 3.00 -3.73 8.82
N LEU A 198 4.04 -2.94 8.51
CA LEU A 198 4.92 -3.18 7.36
C LEU A 198 5.60 -4.56 7.39
N VAL A 199 6.06 -4.96 8.57
CA VAL A 199 6.83 -6.19 8.76
C VAL A 199 5.97 -7.42 8.49
N GLY A 200 4.76 -7.48 9.06
CA GLY A 200 3.89 -8.61 8.79
C GLY A 200 3.31 -8.60 7.39
N MET A 201 3.10 -7.42 6.75
CA MET A 201 2.80 -7.37 5.31
C MET A 201 3.88 -8.06 4.47
N LYS A 202 5.15 -7.76 4.72
CA LYS A 202 6.27 -8.43 4.04
C LYS A 202 6.26 -9.94 4.29
N ALA A 203 5.98 -10.36 5.52
CA ALA A 203 5.89 -11.78 5.85
C ALA A 203 4.76 -12.48 5.08
N VAL A 204 3.60 -11.84 4.93
CA VAL A 204 2.48 -12.37 4.15
C VAL A 204 2.83 -12.47 2.67
N VAL A 205 3.41 -11.42 2.07
CA VAL A 205 3.86 -11.47 0.66
C VAL A 205 4.86 -12.62 0.46
N LYS A 206 5.81 -12.79 1.38
CA LYS A 206 6.79 -13.89 1.33
C LYS A 206 6.15 -15.26 1.44
N PHE A 207 5.25 -15.44 2.40
CA PHE A 207 4.66 -16.74 2.66
C PHE A 207 3.66 -17.16 1.58
N TRP A 208 2.88 -16.21 1.05
CA TRP A 208 1.78 -16.51 0.13
C TRP A 208 2.18 -16.41 -1.34
N ASN A 209 3.05 -15.46 -1.69
CA ASN A 209 3.42 -15.19 -3.07
C ASN A 209 4.85 -15.66 -3.40
N ASP A 210 5.56 -16.23 -2.43
CA ASP A 210 6.92 -16.77 -2.60
C ASP A 210 7.95 -15.71 -3.05
N TYR A 211 7.74 -14.42 -2.70
CA TYR A 211 8.70 -13.32 -2.93
C TYR A 211 8.57 -12.22 -1.85
N GLY A 212 9.48 -11.25 -1.76
CA GLY A 212 9.32 -10.08 -0.85
C GLY A 212 10.49 -9.82 0.10
N GLY A 213 11.41 -10.79 0.24
CA GLY A 213 12.63 -10.64 1.03
C GLY A 213 12.40 -10.44 2.53
N ALA A 214 13.49 -10.20 3.28
CA ALA A 214 13.42 -9.82 4.68
C ALA A 214 13.17 -8.30 4.81
N PRO A 215 12.55 -7.81 5.90
CA PRO A 215 12.59 -6.40 6.21
C PRO A 215 14.04 -5.99 6.55
N ARG A 216 14.39 -4.73 6.29
CA ARG A 216 15.72 -4.20 6.64
C ARG A 216 15.78 -3.96 8.15
N LYS A 217 16.98 -4.06 8.72
CA LYS A 217 17.22 -3.67 10.12
C LYS A 217 16.77 -2.21 10.34
N PRO A 218 16.19 -1.87 11.52
CA PRO A 218 16.09 -2.69 12.73
C PRO A 218 14.90 -3.68 12.76
N CYS A 219 14.07 -3.72 11.72
CA CYS A 219 12.95 -4.65 11.65
C CYS A 219 13.43 -6.10 11.42
N TYR A 220 12.67 -7.07 11.94
CA TYR A 220 12.94 -8.51 11.81
C TYR A 220 11.70 -9.24 11.33
N LEU A 221 11.88 -10.38 10.67
CA LEU A 221 10.75 -11.24 10.29
C LEU A 221 10.08 -11.79 11.56
N PRO A 222 8.74 -11.84 11.59
CA PRO A 222 8.02 -12.42 12.72
C PRO A 222 8.26 -13.94 12.78
N PRO A 223 8.18 -14.59 13.96
CA PRO A 223 8.28 -16.04 14.08
C PRO A 223 7.27 -16.78 13.20
N LEU A 224 7.61 -17.98 12.67
CA LEU A 224 6.71 -18.68 11.74
C LEU A 224 5.33 -18.97 12.37
N ILE A 225 5.27 -19.28 13.65
CA ILE A 225 4.01 -19.52 14.36
C ILE A 225 3.04 -18.33 14.26
N GLU A 226 3.53 -17.10 14.22
CA GLU A 226 2.69 -15.91 14.02
C GLU A 226 2.23 -15.81 12.57
N VAL A 227 3.12 -16.12 11.61
CA VAL A 227 2.78 -16.15 10.18
C VAL A 227 1.69 -17.20 9.88
N ILE A 228 1.75 -18.38 10.50
CA ILE A 228 0.74 -19.43 10.36
C ILE A 228 -0.62 -18.95 10.86
N LYS A 229 -0.67 -18.34 12.05
CA LYS A 229 -1.93 -17.79 12.60
C LYS A 229 -2.52 -16.71 11.68
N VAL A 230 -1.69 -15.81 11.18
CA VAL A 230 -2.10 -14.79 10.20
C VAL A 230 -2.64 -15.44 8.93
N SER A 231 -2.02 -16.52 8.46
CA SER A 231 -2.46 -17.24 7.27
C SER A 231 -3.85 -17.85 7.45
N GLU A 232 -4.19 -18.34 8.64
CA GLU A 232 -5.54 -18.84 8.95
C GLU A 232 -6.57 -17.71 8.87
N ASP A 233 -6.25 -16.56 9.45
CA ASP A 233 -7.11 -15.36 9.45
C ASP A 233 -7.31 -14.74 8.07
N LEU A 234 -6.34 -14.92 7.15
CA LEU A 234 -6.39 -14.44 5.76
C LEU A 234 -6.90 -15.49 4.76
N SER A 235 -7.21 -16.71 5.21
CA SER A 235 -7.58 -17.82 4.33
C SER A 235 -8.77 -17.51 3.40
N GLU A 236 -9.80 -16.81 3.90
CA GLU A 236 -10.96 -16.38 3.08
C GLU A 236 -10.53 -15.37 2.01
N LEU A 237 -9.66 -14.41 2.36
CA LEU A 237 -9.15 -13.42 1.40
C LEU A 237 -8.30 -14.09 0.32
N PHE A 238 -7.47 -15.05 0.69
CA PHE A 238 -6.61 -15.72 -0.28
C PHE A 238 -7.39 -16.59 -1.27
N ARG A 239 -8.46 -17.26 -0.82
CA ARG A 239 -9.37 -17.94 -1.74
C ARG A 239 -10.01 -16.96 -2.72
N ALA A 240 -10.46 -15.81 -2.22
CA ALA A 240 -11.02 -14.76 -3.07
C ALA A 240 -9.98 -14.20 -4.06
N GLU A 241 -8.70 -14.08 -3.66
CA GLU A 241 -7.61 -13.68 -4.55
C GLU A 241 -7.40 -14.71 -5.67
N GLU A 242 -7.35 -16.01 -5.36
CA GLU A 242 -7.18 -17.08 -6.34
C GLU A 242 -8.37 -17.15 -7.32
N GLU A 243 -9.59 -17.01 -6.81
CA GLU A 243 -10.81 -16.94 -7.64
C GLU A 243 -10.82 -15.69 -8.54
N ALA A 244 -10.34 -14.56 -8.03
CA ALA A 244 -10.23 -13.31 -8.77
C ALA A 244 -9.08 -13.31 -9.80
N GLU A 245 -8.03 -14.10 -9.57
CA GLU A 245 -6.93 -14.30 -10.51
C GLU A 245 -7.35 -15.18 -11.71
N ALA A 246 -8.31 -16.08 -11.51
CA ALA A 246 -8.81 -16.94 -12.58
C ALA A 246 -9.33 -16.12 -13.79
N PRO A 247 -8.99 -16.52 -15.03
CA PRO A 247 -9.40 -15.79 -16.22
C PRO A 247 -10.91 -15.61 -16.26
N VAL A 248 -11.37 -14.39 -16.57
CA VAL A 248 -12.79 -14.15 -16.81
C VAL A 248 -13.21 -14.96 -18.04
N THR A 249 -13.90 -16.08 -17.85
CA THR A 249 -14.66 -16.73 -18.92
C THR A 249 -15.71 -15.74 -19.39
N ARG A 250 -15.40 -14.96 -20.44
CA ARG A 250 -16.37 -14.08 -21.09
C ARG A 250 -17.53 -14.97 -21.57
N ARG A 251 -18.70 -14.82 -20.95
CA ARG A 251 -19.97 -15.30 -21.49
C ARG A 251 -20.50 -14.28 -22.49
#